data_AF-A0A7C5DZN5-F1
#
_entry.id   AF-A0A7C5DZN5-F1
#
_cell.length_a   1.000
_cell.length_b   1.000
_cell.length_c   1.000
_cell.angle_alpha   90.00
_cell.angle_beta   90.00
_cell.angle_gamma   90.00
#
_symmetry.space_group_name_H-M   'P 1'
#
loop_
_entity.id
_entity.type
_entity.pdbx_description
1 polymer ?
#
loop_
_entity_poly.entity_id
_entity_poly.type
_entity_poly.pdbx_seq_one_letter_code
_entity_poly.pdbx_strand_id
1 'polypeptide(L)'
;MTAKEKPGFQPFLMERMMSKWENAVDYNLSESGVHPMPVRELVDDPAAIDNLLSTELNYAQANGIIELRERIAALYPNAAADNVLVTVGCAEANFIALQTMLRPGEELVIM
;
A
#
# COMPACT_ATOMS: atom_id res chain seq x y z
N MET A 1 35.77 12.43 7.88
CA MET A 1 34.53 11.64 8.04
C MET A 1 34.70 10.36 7.25
N THR A 2 34.94 9.25 7.93
CA THR A 2 35.16 7.94 7.30
C THR A 2 33.87 7.49 6.63
N ALA A 3 33.96 7.03 5.38
CA ALA A 3 32.84 6.44 4.67
C ALA A 3 32.32 5.25 5.49
N LYS A 4 31.14 5.38 6.11
CA LYS A 4 30.45 4.22 6.66
C LYS A 4 30.17 3.28 5.49
N GLU A 5 30.67 2.04 5.57
CA GLU A 5 30.32 1.00 4.62
C GLU A 5 28.81 0.97 4.43
N LYS A 6 28.36 1.04 3.18
CA LYS A 6 26.95 0.84 2.87
C LYS A 6 26.61 -0.59 3.29
N PRO A 7 25.58 -0.82 4.13
CA PRO A 7 25.14 -2.17 4.42
C PRO A 7 24.85 -2.90 3.12
N GLY A 8 25.31 -4.15 2.99
CA GLY A 8 24.94 -4.99 1.86
C GLY A 8 23.42 -5.17 1.79
N PHE A 9 22.89 -5.42 0.59
CA PHE A 9 21.48 -5.68 0.38
C PHE A 9 20.99 -6.83 1.28
N GLN A 10 19.92 -6.59 2.04
CA GLN A 10 19.27 -7.60 2.87
C GLN A 10 17.94 -8.00 2.22
N PRO A 11 17.78 -9.26 1.76
CA PRO A 11 16.54 -9.70 1.15
C PRO A 11 15.42 -9.82 2.18
N PHE A 12 14.20 -9.45 1.80
CA PHE A 12 13.01 -9.75 2.58
C PHE A 12 12.62 -11.23 2.34
N LEU A 13 13.01 -12.10 3.29
CA LEU A 13 12.95 -13.55 3.10
C LEU A 13 11.53 -14.08 2.84
N MET A 14 10.51 -13.45 3.45
CA MET A 14 9.11 -13.79 3.23
C MET A 14 8.71 -13.58 1.78
N GLU A 15 8.95 -12.38 1.22
CA GLU A 15 8.69 -12.09 -0.19
C GLU A 15 9.45 -13.03 -1.13
N ARG A 16 10.72 -13.36 -0.81
CA ARG A 16 11.51 -14.31 -1.61
C ARG A 16 10.90 -15.71 -1.63
N MET A 17 10.34 -16.14 -0.51
CA MET A 17 9.67 -17.44 -0.40
C MET A 17 8.37 -17.45 -1.20
N MET A 18 7.51 -16.44 -1.00
CA MET A 18 6.23 -16.30 -1.72
C MET A 18 6.45 -16.21 -3.24
N SER A 19 7.35 -15.32 -3.70
CA SER A 19 7.67 -15.16 -5.13
C SER A 19 8.11 -16.45 -5.81
N LYS A 20 8.74 -17.36 -5.06
CA LYS A 20 9.21 -18.64 -5.61
C LYS A 20 8.10 -19.68 -5.72
N TRP A 21 7.16 -19.69 -4.77
CA TRP A 21 6.26 -20.82 -4.56
C TRP A 21 4.77 -20.51 -4.79
N GLU A 22 4.35 -19.25 -4.71
CA GLU A 22 2.94 -18.85 -4.69
C GLU A 22 2.14 -19.36 -5.90
N ASN A 23 2.77 -19.45 -7.08
CA ASN A 23 2.16 -19.95 -8.31
C ASN A 23 2.61 -21.37 -8.70
N ALA A 24 3.37 -22.06 -7.83
CA ALA A 24 3.99 -23.34 -8.12
C ALA A 24 3.45 -24.50 -7.27
N VAL A 25 2.46 -24.24 -6.42
CA VAL A 25 1.85 -25.22 -5.51
C VAL A 25 0.37 -25.41 -5.84
N ASP A 26 -0.14 -26.63 -5.65
CA ASP A 26 -1.56 -26.94 -5.85
C ASP A 26 -2.46 -26.32 -4.76
N TYR A 27 -1.91 -26.17 -3.54
CA TYR A 27 -2.61 -25.63 -2.38
C TYR A 27 -1.74 -24.56 -1.70
N ASN A 28 -2.06 -23.29 -1.94
CA ASN A 28 -1.44 -22.18 -1.23
C ASN A 28 -2.23 -21.89 0.06
N LEU A 29 -1.61 -22.18 1.21
CA LEU A 29 -2.15 -21.91 2.56
C LEU A 29 -1.28 -20.93 3.36
N SER A 30 -0.35 -20.22 2.70
CA SER A 30 0.59 -19.31 3.37
C SER A 30 0.16 -17.84 3.39
N GLU A 31 -0.85 -17.48 2.60
CA GLU A 31 -1.32 -16.09 2.52
C GLU A 31 -2.01 -15.64 3.81
N SER A 32 -1.77 -14.38 4.18
CA SER A 32 -2.46 -13.73 5.31
C SER A 32 -3.72 -12.96 4.87
N GLY A 33 -3.87 -12.73 3.57
CA GLY A 33 -5.01 -12.03 2.97
C GLY A 33 -6.19 -12.95 2.66
N VAL A 34 -7.29 -12.34 2.22
CA VAL A 34 -8.44 -13.04 1.65
C VAL A 34 -8.22 -13.30 0.16
N HIS A 35 -8.93 -14.30 -0.40
CA HIS A 35 -8.85 -14.61 -1.83
C HIS A 35 -9.26 -13.39 -2.68
N PRO A 36 -8.49 -13.03 -3.73
CA PRO A 36 -8.79 -11.87 -4.55
C PRO A 36 -10.10 -12.02 -5.30
N MET A 37 -10.81 -10.90 -5.46
CA MET A 37 -12.09 -10.83 -6.14
C MET A 37 -11.90 -10.24 -7.56
N PRO A 38 -12.58 -10.78 -8.59
CA PRO A 38 -12.63 -10.14 -9.91
C PRO A 38 -13.24 -8.73 -9.85
N VAL A 39 -12.73 -7.80 -10.68
CA VAL A 39 -13.24 -6.41 -10.73
C VAL A 39 -14.75 -6.34 -10.98
N ARG A 40 -15.29 -7.23 -11.82
CA ARG A 40 -16.72 -7.33 -12.12
C ARG A 40 -17.59 -7.77 -10.93
N GLU A 41 -16.99 -8.41 -9.94
CA GLU A 41 -17.68 -8.80 -8.69
C GLU A 41 -17.54 -7.70 -7.63
N LEU A 42 -16.47 -6.90 -7.70
CA LEU A 42 -16.27 -5.74 -6.84
C LEU A 42 -17.17 -4.55 -7.23
N VAL A 43 -17.39 -4.36 -8.53
CA VAL A 43 -18.21 -3.29 -9.10
C VAL A 43 -19.35 -3.94 -9.88
N ASP A 44 -20.52 -4.03 -9.26
CA ASP A 44 -21.72 -4.66 -9.81
C ASP A 44 -22.64 -3.66 -10.56
N ASP A 45 -22.28 -2.38 -10.58
CA ASP A 45 -22.96 -1.31 -11.33
C ASP A 45 -22.37 -1.13 -12.74
N PRO A 46 -23.14 -1.38 -13.82
CA PRO A 46 -22.70 -1.15 -15.19
C PRO A 46 -22.20 0.28 -15.45
N ALA A 47 -22.83 1.30 -14.84
CA ALA A 47 -22.42 2.68 -15.04
C ALA A 47 -21.03 2.96 -14.43
N ALA A 48 -20.73 2.36 -13.26
CA ALA A 48 -19.42 2.45 -12.64
C ALA A 48 -18.32 1.76 -13.47
N ILE A 49 -18.63 0.63 -14.12
CA ILE A 49 -17.71 -0.02 -15.07
C ILE A 49 -17.45 0.86 -16.28
N ASP A 50 -18.48 1.44 -16.88
CA ASP A 50 -18.33 2.34 -18.03
C ASP A 50 -17.50 3.58 -17.67
N ASN A 51 -17.69 4.13 -16.46
CA ASN A 51 -16.88 5.22 -15.94
C ASN A 51 -15.41 4.82 -15.77
N LEU A 52 -15.13 3.63 -15.21
CA LEU A 52 -13.77 3.10 -15.07
C LEU A 52 -13.08 2.99 -16.43
N LEU A 53 -13.77 2.44 -17.43
CA LEU A 53 -13.25 2.27 -18.79
C LEU A 53 -13.09 3.60 -19.54
N SER A 54 -13.82 4.64 -19.14
CA SER A 54 -13.75 5.99 -19.71
C SER A 54 -12.76 6.90 -19.00
N THR A 55 -12.08 6.41 -17.95
CA THR A 55 -11.14 7.21 -17.16
C THR A 55 -9.86 7.51 -17.96
N GLU A 56 -9.52 8.80 -18.09
CA GLU A 56 -8.27 9.22 -18.71
C GLU A 56 -7.05 8.88 -17.83
N LEU A 57 -6.01 8.28 -18.43
CA LEU A 57 -4.78 7.92 -17.73
C LEU A 57 -3.87 9.14 -17.60
N ASN A 58 -3.99 9.87 -16.49
CA ASN A 58 -3.18 11.05 -16.18
C ASN A 58 -2.51 10.95 -14.78
N TYR A 59 -1.79 12.00 -14.38
CA TYR A 59 -1.27 12.10 -13.02
C TYR A 59 -2.42 12.36 -12.04
N ALA A 60 -2.64 11.42 -11.13
CA ALA A 60 -3.54 11.60 -10.02
C ALA A 60 -3.05 12.70 -9.07
N GLN A 61 -3.97 13.24 -8.27
CA GLN A 61 -3.63 14.12 -7.16
C GLN A 61 -2.64 13.41 -6.21
N ALA A 62 -1.50 14.05 -5.94
CA ALA A 62 -0.36 13.40 -5.29
C ALA A 62 -0.65 12.81 -3.90
N ASN A 63 -1.63 13.36 -3.17
CA ASN A 63 -2.05 12.85 -1.86
C ASN A 63 -3.34 12.01 -1.89
N GLY A 64 -3.90 11.76 -3.07
CA GLY A 64 -5.19 11.13 -3.29
C GLY A 64 -6.30 12.15 -3.58
N ILE A 65 -7.26 11.74 -4.41
CA ILE A 65 -8.43 12.56 -4.72
C ILE A 65 -9.26 12.83 -3.45
N ILE A 66 -9.89 14.00 -3.39
CA ILE A 66 -10.62 14.47 -2.20
C ILE A 66 -11.66 13.45 -1.74
N GLU A 67 -12.50 12.97 -2.67
CA GLU A 67 -13.58 12.00 -2.35
C GLU A 67 -13.03 10.73 -1.68
N LEU A 68 -11.91 10.20 -2.18
CA LEU A 68 -11.29 9.00 -1.62
C LEU A 68 -10.78 9.27 -0.20
N ARG A 69 -10.12 10.41 0.02
CA ARG A 69 -9.60 10.78 1.34
C ARG A 69 -10.73 11.00 2.35
N GLU A 70 -11.84 11.60 1.95
CA GLU A 70 -13.04 11.77 2.79
C GLU A 70 -13.64 10.42 3.18
N ARG A 71 -13.80 9.51 2.20
CA ARG A 71 -14.32 8.15 2.45
C ARG A 71 -13.42 7.35 3.38
N ILE A 72 -12.10 7.44 3.23
CA ILE A 72 -11.14 6.79 4.14
C ILE A 72 -11.23 7.40 5.53
N ALA A 73 -11.24 8.73 5.65
CA ALA A 73 -11.32 9.42 6.94
C ALA A 73 -12.59 9.03 7.72
N ALA A 74 -13.72 8.86 7.02
CA ALA A 74 -14.99 8.45 7.63
C ALA A 74 -14.94 7.05 8.31
N LEU A 75 -13.94 6.22 8.01
CA LEU A 75 -13.73 4.94 8.69
C LEU A 75 -13.14 5.09 10.10
N TYR A 76 -12.63 6.28 10.45
CA TYR A 76 -11.91 6.53 11.70
C TYR A 76 -12.57 7.65 12.51
N PRO A 77 -12.74 7.49 13.83
CA PRO A 77 -13.28 8.54 14.67
C PRO A 77 -12.34 9.76 14.71
N ASN A 78 -12.91 10.95 14.58
CA ASN A 78 -12.18 12.23 14.64
C ASN A 78 -11.12 12.42 13.54
N ALA A 79 -11.20 11.71 12.41
CA ALA A 79 -10.36 11.94 11.25
C ALA A 79 -11.07 12.85 10.22
N ALA A 80 -10.28 13.72 9.58
CA ALA A 80 -10.67 14.49 8.42
C ALA A 80 -9.84 14.05 7.20
N ALA A 81 -10.26 14.45 5.99
CA ALA A 81 -9.49 14.18 4.78
C ALA A 81 -8.03 14.62 4.90
N ASP A 82 -7.75 15.72 5.60
CA ASP A 82 -6.41 16.26 5.89
C ASP A 82 -5.52 15.36 6.74
N ASN A 83 -6.09 14.37 7.41
CA ASN A 83 -5.34 13.33 8.11
C ASN A 83 -4.97 12.14 7.21
N VAL A 84 -5.45 12.11 5.95
CA VAL A 84 -5.28 10.98 5.03
C VAL A 84 -4.33 11.32 3.89
N LEU A 85 -3.33 10.45 3.70
CA LEU A 85 -2.48 10.38 2.52
C LEU A 85 -2.69 9.02 1.84
N VAL A 86 -3.15 9.02 0.59
CA VAL A 86 -3.33 7.79 -0.19
C VAL A 86 -2.00 7.39 -0.82
N THR A 87 -1.65 6.10 -0.67
CA THR A 87 -0.39 5.52 -1.17
C THR A 87 -0.65 4.26 -2.00
N VAL A 88 0.37 3.80 -2.72
CA VAL A 88 0.43 2.51 -3.41
C VAL A 88 0.60 1.39 -2.37
N GLY A 89 -0.54 1.05 -1.76
CA GLY A 89 -0.61 0.04 -0.70
C GLY A 89 0.05 0.48 0.61
N CYS A 90 -0.06 -0.40 1.62
CA CYS A 90 0.50 -0.15 2.96
C CYS A 90 2.04 -0.14 2.98
N ALA A 91 2.69 -0.81 2.03
CA ALA A 91 4.14 -0.84 1.93
C ALA A 91 4.74 0.57 1.73
N GLU A 92 4.17 1.36 0.82
CA GLU A 92 4.60 2.76 0.63
C GLU A 92 4.29 3.59 1.87
N ALA A 93 3.11 3.43 2.49
CA ALA A 93 2.76 4.14 3.72
C ALA A 93 3.78 3.90 4.84
N ASN A 94 4.17 2.64 5.08
CA ASN A 94 5.19 2.30 6.07
C ASN A 94 6.55 2.91 5.72
N PHE A 95 6.94 2.84 4.44
CA PHE A 95 8.21 3.39 3.97
C PHE A 95 8.29 4.90 4.20
N ILE A 96 7.30 5.67 3.71
CA ILE A 96 7.31 7.13 3.85
C ILE A 96 7.17 7.56 5.30
N ALA A 97 6.38 6.86 6.13
CA ALA A 97 6.21 7.18 7.54
C ALA A 97 7.56 7.05 8.27
N LEU A 98 8.27 5.93 8.10
CA LEU A 98 9.58 5.73 8.72
C LEU A 98 10.63 6.70 8.19
N GLN A 99 10.62 7.02 6.89
CA GLN A 99 11.57 7.96 6.28
C GLN A 99 11.35 9.41 6.71
N THR A 100 10.13 9.80 7.08
CA THR A 100 9.78 11.20 7.36
C THR A 100 9.67 11.51 8.85
N MET A 101 9.31 10.52 9.69
CA MET A 101 9.12 10.73 11.13
C MET A 101 10.41 10.60 11.95
N LEU A 102 11.42 9.89 11.45
CA LEU A 102 12.66 9.60 12.20
C LEU A 102 13.84 10.44 11.70
N ARG A 103 14.65 10.89 12.64
CA ARG A 103 15.94 11.58 12.39
C ARG A 103 17.11 10.78 12.95
N PRO A 104 18.34 10.99 12.44
CA PRO A 104 19.52 10.35 12.99
C PRO A 104 19.68 10.64 14.49
N GLY A 105 19.74 9.59 15.31
CA GLY A 105 19.89 9.69 16.76
C GLY A 105 18.57 9.57 17.55
N GLU A 106 17.42 9.49 16.87
CA GLU A 106 16.14 9.18 17.52
C GLU A 106 15.94 7.67 17.71
N GLU A 107 15.12 7.31 18.69
CA GLU A 107 14.81 5.93 19.03
C GLU A 107 13.45 5.52 18.45
N LEU A 108 13.41 4.35 17.79
CA LEU A 108 12.19 3.71 17.30
C LEU A 108 11.92 2.45 18.10
N VAL A 109 10.69 2.32 18.60
CA VAL A 109 10.17 1.04 19.10
C VAL A 109 9.26 0.46 18.03
N ILE A 110 9.59 -0.74 17.55
CA ILE A 110 8.81 -1.49 16.57
C ILE A 110 8.43 -2.84 17.18
N MET A 111 7.19 -3.27 16.99
CA MET A 111 6.63 -4.53 17.50
C MET A 111 6.43 -5.51 16.35
#